data_AF-A0A536UY37-F1
#
_entry.id   AF-A0A536UY37-F1
#
_cell.length_a   1.000
_cell.length_b   1.000
_cell.length_c   1.000
_cell.angle_alpha   90.00
_cell.angle_beta   90.00
_cell.angle_gamma   90.00
#
_symmetry.space_group_name_H-M   'P 1'
#
loop_
_entity.id
_entity.type
_entity.pdbx_description
1 polymer ?
#
loop_
_entity_poly.entity_id
_entity_poly.type
_entity_poly.pdbx_seq_one_letter_code
_entity_poly.pdbx_strand_id
1 'polypeptide(L)' 'PQVQGQGDGERILKRVEQRAKAMGLDSIFVLTTRTMHWFIKRGFVQVDAEWLPEARKRKYNWDRRSQVLVKKL' A
#
# COMPACT_ATOMS: atom_id res chain seq x y z
N PRO A 1 -13.29 -1.00 15.81
CA PRO A 1 -14.04 0.03 15.02
C PRO A 1 -13.78 1.49 15.44
N GLN A 2 -13.39 1.77 16.69
CA GLN A 2 -13.33 3.12 17.27
C GLN A 2 -12.09 3.98 16.95
N VAL A 3 -11.15 3.52 16.11
CA VAL A 3 -9.89 4.25 15.80
C VAL A 3 -9.80 4.73 14.34
N GLN A 4 -10.84 4.51 13.53
CA GLN A 4 -10.87 5.00 12.16
C GLN A 4 -11.30 6.48 12.14
N GLY A 5 -10.37 7.40 12.42
CA GLY A 5 -10.67 8.84 12.29
C GLY A 5 -9.66 9.82 12.91
N GLN A 6 -8.80 9.39 13.83
CA GLN A 6 -7.92 10.32 14.58
C GLN A 6 -6.55 10.61 13.93
N GLY A 7 -6.36 10.26 12.65
CA GLY A 7 -5.07 10.43 11.97
C GLY A 7 -4.05 9.31 12.21
N ASP A 8 -4.42 8.24 12.93
CA ASP A 8 -3.55 7.08 13.19
C ASP A 8 -3.08 6.41 11.89
N GLY A 9 -3.97 6.27 10.90
CA GLY A 9 -3.61 5.71 9.60
C GLY A 9 -2.53 6.52 8.87
N GLU A 10 -2.56 7.84 9.01
CA GLU A 10 -1.57 8.73 8.41
C GLU A 10 -0.24 8.69 9.15
N ARG A 11 -0.29 8.65 10.50
CA ARG A 11 0.90 8.46 11.33
C ARG A 11 1.59 7.13 11.03
N ILE A 12 0.83 6.04 10.89
CA ILE A 12 1.34 4.72 10.54
C ILE A 12 1.95 4.75 9.14
N LEU A 13 1.24 5.30 8.15
CA LEU A 13 1.75 5.40 6.79
C LEU A 13 3.08 6.15 6.74
N LYS A 14 3.15 7.33 7.39
CA LYS A 14 4.37 8.14 7.46
C LYS A 14 5.53 7.38 8.11
N ARG A 15 5.26 6.61 9.17
CA ARG A 15 6.26 5.77 9.85
C ARG A 15 6.80 4.66 8.93
N VAL A 16 5.92 4.02 8.17
CA VAL A 16 6.28 2.99 7.19
C VAL A 16 7.13 3.58 6.06
N GLU A 17 6.72 4.73 5.51
CA GLU A 17 7.48 5.43 4.47
C GLU A 17 8.88 5.82 4.94
N GLN A 18 9.00 6.39 6.14
CA GLN A 18 10.30 6.74 6.72
C GLN A 18 11.21 5.52 6.88
N ARG A 19 10.66 4.40 7.37
CA ARG A 19 11.44 3.17 7.53
C ARG A 19 11.89 2.62 6.18
N ALA A 20 11.02 2.62 5.18
CA ALA A 20 11.34 2.13 3.86
C ALA A 20 12.41 3.00 3.17
N LYS A 21 12.34 4.33 3.30
CA LYS A 21 13.40 5.25 2.87
C LYS A 21 14.73 4.98 3.55
N ALA A 22 14.72 4.78 4.87
CA ALA A 22 15.92 4.47 5.63
C ALA A 22 16.56 3.13 5.22
N MET A 23 15.75 2.20 4.68
CA MET A 23 16.21 0.92 4.13
C MET A 23 16.65 1.03 2.66
N GLY A 24 16.58 2.21 2.03
CA GLY A 24 16.92 2.40 0.62
C GLY A 24 15.92 1.78 -0.36
N LEU A 25 14.66 1.62 0.04
CA LEU A 25 13.61 1.12 -0.85
C LEU A 25 13.07 2.26 -1.74
N ASP A 26 12.88 1.97 -3.03
CA ASP A 26 12.40 2.96 -4.01
C ASP A 26 10.88 3.15 -4.00
N SER A 27 10.14 2.16 -3.49
CA SER A 27 8.68 2.18 -3.48
C SER A 27 8.07 1.28 -2.41
N ILE A 28 6.82 1.57 -2.06
CA ILE A 28 5.95 0.73 -1.24
C ILE A 28 4.64 0.45 -1.98
N PHE A 29 4.00 -0.66 -1.65
CA PHE A 29 2.71 -1.02 -2.21
C PHE A 29 1.73 -1.45 -1.13
N VAL A 30 0.44 -1.31 -1.42
CA VAL A 30 -0.67 -1.77 -0.59
C VAL A 30 -1.61 -2.64 -1.43
N LEU A 31 -2.14 -3.67 -0.79
CA LEU A 31 -3.21 -4.51 -1.32
C LEU A 31 -4.48 -4.17 -0.56
N THR A 32 -5.48 -3.62 -1.25
CA THR A 32 -6.74 -3.27 -0.60
C THR A 32 -7.95 -3.57 -1.47
N THR A 33 -9.04 -4.01 -0.85
CA THR A 33 -10.36 -4.17 -1.49
C THR A 33 -11.31 -3.02 -1.17
N ARG A 34 -10.93 -2.12 -0.24
CA ARG A 34 -11.72 -0.96 0.21
C ARG A 34 -10.83 0.28 0.37
N THR A 35 -11.42 1.47 0.38
CA THR A 35 -10.70 2.71 0.77
C THR A 35 -9.53 3.12 -0.15
N MET A 36 -9.56 2.74 -1.43
CA MET A 36 -8.54 3.14 -2.42
C MET A 36 -8.29 4.65 -2.46
N HIS A 37 -9.38 5.43 -2.47
CA HIS A 37 -9.32 6.87 -2.68
C HIS A 37 -8.48 7.59 -1.61
N TRP A 38 -8.41 7.06 -0.39
CA TRP A 38 -7.57 7.58 0.68
C TRP A 38 -6.06 7.47 0.37
N PHE A 39 -5.66 6.36 -0.28
CA PHE A 39 -4.28 6.13 -0.72
C PHE A 39 -3.95 6.93 -1.98
N ILE A 40 -4.87 7.01 -2.95
CA ILE A 40 -4.68 7.81 -4.17
C ILE A 40 -4.40 9.27 -3.82
N LYS A 41 -5.19 9.85 -2.90
CA LYS A 41 -4.95 11.21 -2.37
C LYS A 41 -3.59 11.41 -1.71
N ARG A 42 -2.89 10.34 -1.34
CA ARG A 42 -1.57 10.36 -0.67
C ARG A 42 -0.43 9.95 -1.60
N GLY A 43 -0.67 9.93 -2.91
CA GLY A 43 0.34 9.70 -3.94
C GLY A 43 0.52 8.23 -4.34
N PHE A 44 -0.40 7.35 -3.95
CA PHE A 44 -0.42 6.00 -4.49
C PHE A 44 -1.10 5.99 -5.87
N VAL A 45 -0.56 5.18 -6.78
CA VAL A 45 -1.13 4.90 -8.11
C VAL A 45 -1.58 3.46 -8.18
N GLN A 46 -2.73 3.21 -8.81
CA GLN A 46 -3.18 1.85 -9.06
C GLN A 46 -2.30 1.23 -10.16
N VAL A 47 -1.85 0.00 -9.92
CA VAL A 47 -1.10 -0.81 -10.88
C VAL A 47 -1.75 -2.18 -11.03
N ASP A 48 -1.36 -2.90 -12.07
CA ASP A 48 -1.80 -4.28 -12.25
C ASP A 48 -1.19 -5.20 -11.17
N ALA A 49 -1.92 -6.27 -10.80
CA ALA A 49 -1.42 -7.29 -9.89
C ALA A 49 -0.16 -8.00 -10.40
N GLU A 50 0.07 -7.97 -11.71
CA GLU A 50 1.30 -8.45 -12.34
C GLU A 50 2.56 -7.67 -11.92
N TRP A 51 2.43 -6.43 -11.45
CA TRP A 51 3.55 -5.63 -10.93
C TRP A 51 4.13 -6.21 -9.64
N LEU A 52 3.38 -7.03 -8.90
CA LEU A 52 3.84 -7.56 -7.62
C LEU A 52 5.17 -8.32 -7.77
N PRO A 53 6.12 -8.11 -6.85
CA PRO A 53 7.35 -8.89 -6.82
C PRO A 53 7.03 -10.39 -6.82
N GLU A 54 7.83 -11.20 -7.53
CA GLU A 54 7.53 -12.63 -7.72
C GLU A 54 7.24 -13.38 -6.41
N ALA A 55 8.00 -13.07 -5.36
CA ALA A 55 7.82 -13.65 -4.03
C ALA A 55 6.41 -13.39 -3.45
N ARG A 56 5.80 -12.26 -3.78
CA ARG A 56 4.44 -11.89 -3.40
C ARG A 56 3.41 -12.42 -4.41
N LYS A 57 3.71 -12.42 -5.71
CA LYS A 57 2.82 -12.95 -6.75
C LYS A 57 2.48 -14.43 -6.51
N ARG A 58 3.44 -15.25 -6.08
CA ARG A 58 3.23 -16.68 -5.74
C ARG A 58 2.29 -16.91 -4.55
N LYS A 59 2.20 -15.95 -3.63
CA LYS A 59 1.34 -16.03 -2.43
C LYS A 59 0.10 -15.17 -2.55
N TYR A 60 -0.11 -14.54 -3.71
CA TYR A 60 -1.22 -13.62 -3.90
C TYR A 60 -2.51 -14.43 -4.08
N ASN A 61 -3.49 -14.18 -3.21
CA ASN A 61 -4.79 -14.82 -3.32
C ASN A 61 -5.64 -14.05 -4.34
N TRP A 62 -5.74 -14.62 -5.55
CA TRP A 62 -6.51 -14.06 -6.66
C TRP A 62 -8.02 -13.98 -6.38
N ASP A 63 -8.56 -14.82 -5.49
CA ASP A 63 -9.99 -14.80 -5.12
C ASP A 63 -10.37 -13.53 -4.36
N ARG A 64 -9.42 -12.92 -3.63
CA ARG A 64 -9.68 -11.68 -2.89
C ARG A 64 -9.79 -10.45 -3.80
N ARG A 65 -9.36 -10.55 -5.07
CA ARG A 65 -9.39 -9.46 -6.06
C ARG A 65 -8.94 -8.10 -5.49
N SER A 66 -7.90 -8.10 -4.65
CA SER A 66 -7.39 -6.86 -4.06
C SER A 66 -6.75 -6.00 -5.14
N GLN A 67 -6.97 -4.70 -5.07
CA GLN A 67 -6.29 -3.78 -5.96
C GLN A 67 -4.90 -3.50 -5.42
N VAL A 68 -3.93 -3.43 -6.34
CA VAL A 68 -2.55 -3.09 -6.02
C VAL A 68 -2.37 -1.61 -6.24
N LEU A 69 -1.94 -0.90 -5.19
CA LEU A 69 -1.55 0.49 -5.32
C LEU A 69 -0.10 0.67 -4.88
N VAL A 70 0.66 1.45 -5.63
CA VAL A 70 2.10 1.67 -5.44
C VAL A 70 2.37 3.15 -5.23
N LYS A 71 3.26 3.47 -4.30
CA LYS A 71 3.79 4.82 -4.11
C LYS A 71 5.31 4.76 -4.17
N LYS A 72 5.90 5.62 -5.01
CA LYS A 72 7.35 5.87 -5.00
C LYS A 72 7.70 6.72 -3.78
N LEU A 73 8.80 6.38 -3.11
CA LEU A 73 9.21 7.00 -1.85
C LEU A 73 10.06 8.25 -2.09
#